data_AF-A0A851AWS4-F1
#
_entry.id   AF-A0A851AWS4-F1
#
_cell.length_a   1.000
_cell.length_b   1.000
_cell.length_c   1.000
_cell.angle_alpha   90.00
_cell.angle_beta   90.00
_cell.angle_gamma   90.00
#
_symmetry.space_group_name_H-M   'P 1'
#
loop_
_entity.id
_entity.type
_entity.pdbx_description
1 polymer ?
#
loop_
_entity_poly.entity_id
_entity_poly.type
_entity_poly.pdbx_seq_one_letter_code
_entity_poly.pdbx_strand_id
1 'polypeptide(L)'
;QARRMFLGEMASLEAILKTQTVRVPKPIKIVELPGDNTVLVMEHLEMKSLNRHSALLGTQLADLHLHNQQLRGKMKKEGSTVGKGQGQMEIQFVDQFGFHTVTCCGYLPQVNNWLSDWVSFFARQRIQPQMDLIERSSGDREARELWAQLQLKIPSFFCGVEIVPSLLHGDLWGGNVAEDDSGPVIFDPASFYGHSEYDLAIAGMFGGFGSSFYSAYHSKIPRAAGFEKRLKLYQLFHYMNHWNHFGSGYRGSSINIMRNLVK
;
A
#
# COMPACT_ATOMS: atom_id res chain seq x y z
N GLN A 1 -0.65 18.64 -12.25
CA GLN A 1 -0.19 17.63 -11.25
C GLN A 1 -1.35 17.12 -10.39
N ALA A 2 -2.18 18.02 -9.83
CA ALA A 2 -3.36 17.68 -9.01
C ALA A 2 -4.34 16.69 -9.67
N ARG A 3 -4.67 16.89 -10.96
CA ARG A 3 -5.54 15.97 -11.71
C ARG A 3 -5.11 14.50 -11.64
N ARG A 4 -3.81 14.23 -11.81
CA ARG A 4 -3.28 12.85 -11.77
C ARG A 4 -3.44 12.26 -10.37
N MET A 5 -3.15 13.04 -9.33
CA MET A 5 -3.29 12.63 -7.93
C MET A 5 -4.74 12.24 -7.63
N PHE A 6 -5.70 13.12 -7.93
CA PHE A 6 -7.11 12.86 -7.67
C PHE A 6 -7.69 11.70 -8.49
N LEU A 7 -7.22 11.49 -9.74
CA LEU A 7 -7.60 10.30 -10.51
C LEU A 7 -7.13 9.00 -9.86
N GLY A 8 -5.88 8.99 -9.37
CA GLY A 8 -5.33 7.85 -8.64
C GLY A 8 -6.06 7.58 -7.33
N GLU A 9 -6.35 8.63 -6.57
CA GLU A 9 -7.07 8.56 -5.30
C GLU A 9 -8.52 8.09 -5.49
N MET A 10 -9.25 8.65 -6.46
CA MET A 10 -10.61 8.21 -6.81
C MET A 10 -10.63 6.73 -7.19
N ALA A 11 -9.72 6.29 -8.07
CA ALA A 11 -9.63 4.88 -8.47
C ALA A 11 -9.27 3.95 -7.30
N SER A 12 -8.47 4.43 -6.36
CA SER A 12 -8.10 3.71 -5.14
C SER A 12 -9.28 3.55 -4.19
N LEU A 13 -10.01 4.63 -3.93
CA LEU A 13 -11.24 4.63 -3.13
C LEU A 13 -12.30 3.71 -3.74
N GLU A 14 -12.52 3.78 -5.05
CA GLU A 14 -13.45 2.89 -5.76
C GLU A 14 -13.04 1.41 -5.65
N ALA A 15 -11.75 1.11 -5.78
CA ALA A 15 -11.25 -0.25 -5.67
C ALA A 15 -11.46 -0.83 -4.26
N ILE A 16 -11.17 -0.05 -3.21
CA ILE A 16 -11.39 -0.47 -1.82
C ILE A 16 -12.89 -0.58 -1.52
N LEU A 17 -13.70 0.38 -1.96
CA LEU A 17 -15.15 0.36 -1.74
C LEU A 17 -15.82 -0.91 -2.31
N LYS A 18 -15.36 -1.35 -3.50
CA LYS A 18 -15.86 -2.56 -4.17
C LYS A 18 -15.59 -3.85 -3.37
N THR A 19 -14.58 -3.90 -2.51
CA THR A 19 -14.29 -5.12 -1.72
C THR A 19 -15.29 -5.34 -0.59
N GLN A 20 -15.99 -4.27 -0.17
CA GLN A 20 -16.91 -4.25 0.98
C GLN A 20 -16.27 -4.74 2.29
N THR A 21 -14.96 -4.49 2.50
CA THR A 21 -14.22 -4.96 3.68
C THR A 21 -13.99 -3.90 4.74
N VAL A 22 -13.61 -2.69 4.33
CA VAL A 22 -13.29 -1.55 5.21
C VAL A 22 -13.96 -0.29 4.67
N ARG A 23 -14.41 0.61 5.55
CA ARG A 23 -15.08 1.84 5.12
C ARG A 23 -14.07 2.84 4.56
N VAL A 24 -14.43 3.44 3.43
CA VAL A 24 -13.77 4.58 2.81
C VAL A 24 -14.82 5.63 2.46
N PRO A 25 -14.49 6.93 2.37
CA PRO A 25 -15.38 7.93 1.81
C PRO A 25 -15.77 7.55 0.38
N LYS A 26 -17.07 7.51 0.06
CA LYS A 26 -17.52 7.18 -1.31
C LYS A 26 -17.09 8.30 -2.28
N PRO A 27 -16.26 8.02 -3.29
CA PRO A 27 -15.92 9.02 -4.29
C PRO A 27 -17.13 9.30 -5.19
N ILE A 28 -17.34 10.57 -5.55
CA ILE A 28 -18.50 11.00 -6.35
C ILE A 28 -18.05 11.42 -7.74
N LYS A 29 -17.11 12.37 -7.84
CA LYS A 29 -16.60 12.87 -9.13
C LYS A 29 -15.33 13.69 -8.98
N ILE A 30 -14.60 13.81 -10.08
CA ILE A 30 -13.54 14.81 -10.26
C ILE A 30 -14.09 15.97 -11.09
N VAL A 31 -13.83 17.19 -10.65
CA VAL A 31 -14.24 18.43 -11.32
C VAL A 31 -13.00 19.22 -11.71
N GLU A 32 -12.91 19.56 -13.00
CA GLU A 32 -11.91 20.50 -13.51
C GLU A 32 -12.45 21.93 -13.38
N LEU A 33 -11.65 22.81 -12.78
CA LEU A 33 -11.98 24.21 -12.54
C LEU A 33 -11.11 25.10 -13.44
N PRO A 34 -11.50 26.37 -13.67
CA PRO A 34 -10.64 27.32 -14.38
C PRO A 34 -9.23 27.44 -13.76
N GLY A 35 -8.22 27.60 -14.61
CA GLY A 35 -6.83 27.82 -14.18
C GLY A 35 -6.09 26.56 -13.70
N ASP A 36 -6.28 25.42 -14.37
CA ASP A 36 -5.62 24.12 -14.09
C ASP A 36 -5.87 23.54 -12.68
N ASN A 37 -6.92 24.02 -12.00
CA ASN A 37 -7.34 23.50 -10.71
C ASN A 37 -8.21 22.25 -10.88
N THR A 38 -8.06 21.29 -9.97
CA THR A 38 -8.87 20.07 -9.96
C THR A 38 -9.36 19.83 -8.55
N VAL A 39 -10.60 19.35 -8.42
CA VAL A 39 -11.21 19.00 -7.12
C VAL A 39 -11.74 17.57 -7.19
N LEU A 40 -11.49 16.79 -6.15
CA LEU A 40 -12.15 15.52 -5.90
C LEU A 40 -13.32 15.73 -4.93
N VAL A 41 -14.52 15.30 -5.34
CA VAL A 41 -15.74 15.36 -4.53
C VAL A 41 -16.06 13.94 -4.05
N MET A 42 -16.29 13.79 -2.74
CA MET A 42 -16.58 12.51 -2.09
C MET A 42 -17.58 12.70 -0.93
N GLU A 43 -18.02 11.59 -0.35
CA GLU A 43 -18.86 11.54 0.85
C GLU A 43 -18.24 12.35 2.01
N HIS A 44 -19.06 13.17 2.66
CA HIS A 44 -18.70 13.82 3.91
C HIS A 44 -18.93 12.87 5.08
N LEU A 45 -17.93 12.72 5.94
CA LEU A 45 -17.96 11.84 7.11
C LEU A 45 -17.66 12.65 8.37
N GLU A 46 -18.51 12.51 9.39
CA GLU A 46 -18.27 13.05 10.74
C GLU A 46 -17.31 12.12 11.48
N MET A 47 -16.01 12.42 11.36
CA MET A 47 -14.92 11.56 11.82
C MET A 47 -14.34 12.03 13.15
N LYS A 48 -13.92 11.07 13.97
CA LYS A 48 -13.06 11.29 15.15
C LYS A 48 -11.81 10.42 15.06
N SER A 49 -10.80 10.75 15.86
CA SER A 49 -9.57 9.97 15.94
C SER A 49 -9.87 8.50 16.29
N LEU A 50 -9.24 7.58 15.56
CA LEU A 50 -9.36 6.15 15.80
C LEU A 50 -8.94 5.80 17.24
N ASN A 51 -9.83 5.15 17.98
CA ASN A 51 -9.55 4.65 19.33
C ASN A 51 -10.29 3.35 19.59
N ARG A 52 -11.62 3.38 19.73
CA ARG A 52 -12.43 2.22 20.12
C ARG A 52 -12.43 1.12 19.06
N HIS A 53 -12.23 1.49 17.80
CA HIS A 53 -12.30 0.56 16.66
C HIS A 53 -10.93 0.08 16.16
N SER A 54 -9.84 0.28 16.92
CA SER A 54 -8.50 -0.12 16.47
C SER A 54 -8.37 -1.62 16.14
N ALA A 55 -8.94 -2.51 16.96
CA ALA A 55 -8.95 -3.95 16.66
C ALA A 55 -9.81 -4.27 15.42
N LEU A 56 -10.97 -3.62 15.27
CA LEU A 56 -11.84 -3.80 14.12
C LEU A 56 -11.15 -3.37 12.81
N LEU A 57 -10.40 -2.28 12.84
CA LEU A 57 -9.58 -1.84 11.70
C LEU A 57 -8.57 -2.93 11.33
N GLY A 58 -7.90 -3.55 12.31
CA GLY A 58 -6.96 -4.66 12.07
C GLY A 58 -7.63 -5.85 11.37
N THR A 59 -8.82 -6.23 11.82
CA THR A 59 -9.62 -7.30 11.18
C THR A 59 -10.03 -6.94 9.75
N GLN A 60 -10.58 -5.74 9.54
CA GLN A 60 -11.09 -5.29 8.24
C GLN A 60 -9.98 -5.05 7.21
N LEU A 61 -8.80 -4.59 7.64
CA LEU A 61 -7.63 -4.48 6.78
C LEU A 61 -7.13 -5.87 6.35
N ALA A 62 -7.11 -6.84 7.27
CA ALA A 62 -6.78 -8.21 6.91
C ALA A 62 -7.78 -8.79 5.89
N ASP A 63 -9.07 -8.47 6.03
CA ASP A 63 -10.08 -8.84 5.03
C ASP A 63 -9.84 -8.20 3.67
N LEU A 64 -9.48 -6.91 3.65
CA LEU A 64 -9.09 -6.22 2.41
C LEU A 64 -7.94 -6.96 1.71
N HIS A 65 -6.90 -7.30 2.47
CA HIS A 65 -5.72 -7.98 1.92
C HIS A 65 -6.03 -9.42 1.48
N LEU A 66 -6.90 -10.14 2.17
CA LEU A 66 -7.32 -11.50 1.80
C LEU A 66 -8.33 -11.53 0.65
N HIS A 67 -8.99 -10.42 0.34
CA HIS A 67 -10.07 -10.37 -0.65
C HIS A 67 -9.67 -10.99 -1.99
N ASN A 68 -8.54 -10.58 -2.56
CA ASN A 68 -8.09 -11.10 -3.86
C ASN A 68 -7.72 -12.59 -3.81
N GLN A 69 -7.14 -13.06 -2.69
CA GLN A 69 -6.87 -14.48 -2.49
C GLN A 69 -8.16 -15.31 -2.41
N GLN A 70 -9.22 -14.76 -1.80
CA GLN A 70 -10.53 -15.40 -1.76
C GLN A 70 -11.16 -15.48 -3.17
N LEU A 71 -11.00 -14.46 -4.02
CA LEU A 71 -11.42 -14.50 -5.42
C LEU A 71 -10.71 -15.63 -6.20
N ARG A 72 -9.39 -15.79 -6.01
CA ARG A 72 -8.61 -16.91 -6.58
C ARG A 72 -9.21 -18.27 -6.18
N GLY A 73 -9.61 -18.41 -4.92
CA GLY A 73 -10.24 -19.62 -4.38
C GLY A 73 -11.62 -19.91 -4.98
N LYS A 74 -12.46 -18.87 -5.15
CA LYS A 74 -13.79 -18.98 -5.77
C LYS A 74 -13.68 -19.40 -7.24
N MET A 75 -12.81 -18.74 -8.02
CA MET A 75 -12.58 -19.06 -9.43
C MET A 75 -12.12 -20.51 -9.64
N LYS A 76 -11.21 -21.02 -8.79
CA LYS A 76 -10.77 -22.43 -8.85
C LYS A 76 -11.91 -23.41 -8.60
N LYS A 77 -12.83 -23.10 -7.66
CA LYS A 77 -13.99 -23.94 -7.35
C LYS A 77 -15.02 -23.92 -8.49
N GLU A 78 -15.30 -22.76 -9.06
CA GLU A 78 -16.25 -22.62 -10.18
C GLU A 78 -15.74 -23.32 -11.46
N GLY A 79 -14.45 -23.20 -11.77
CA GLY A 79 -13.81 -23.90 -12.88
C GLY A 79 -13.82 -25.43 -12.73
N SER A 80 -13.97 -25.95 -11.51
CA SER A 80 -14.09 -27.40 -11.25
C SER A 80 -15.53 -27.94 -11.36
N THR A 81 -16.54 -27.07 -11.44
CA THR A 81 -17.95 -27.45 -11.60
C THR A 81 -18.38 -27.34 -13.06
N VAL A 82 -18.43 -28.46 -13.78
CA VAL A 82 -18.98 -28.53 -15.14
C VAL A 82 -20.51 -28.34 -15.05
N GLY A 83 -21.04 -27.22 -15.60
CA GLY A 83 -22.48 -27.10 -15.88
C GLY A 83 -23.25 -25.95 -15.21
N LYS A 84 -22.63 -25.00 -14.51
CA LYS A 84 -23.31 -23.74 -14.12
C LYS A 84 -22.75 -22.58 -14.93
N GLY A 85 -23.64 -21.83 -15.56
CA GLY A 85 -23.31 -20.69 -16.42
C GLY A 85 -22.38 -19.69 -15.72
N GLN A 86 -21.55 -19.03 -16.52
CA GLN A 86 -20.62 -17.99 -16.06
C GLN A 86 -21.42 -16.84 -15.42
N GLY A 87 -21.64 -16.89 -14.11
CA GLY A 87 -22.01 -15.71 -13.35
C GLY A 87 -20.84 -14.74 -13.50
N GLN A 88 -21.06 -13.60 -14.17
CA GLN A 88 -20.05 -12.55 -14.25
C GLN A 88 -19.82 -12.02 -12.83
N MET A 89 -18.75 -12.48 -12.19
CA MET A 89 -18.25 -11.85 -10.97
C MET A 89 -17.87 -10.41 -11.32
N GLU A 90 -18.44 -9.44 -10.61
CA GLU A 90 -18.21 -8.01 -10.81
C GLU A 90 -16.74 -7.61 -10.60
N ILE A 91 -16.02 -8.40 -9.77
CA ILE A 91 -14.58 -8.22 -9.49
C ILE A 91 -13.85 -9.51 -9.85
N GLN A 92 -12.84 -9.41 -10.70
CA GLN A 92 -12.00 -10.52 -11.13
C GLN A 92 -10.74 -10.63 -10.26
N PHE A 93 -10.23 -11.85 -10.12
CA PHE A 93 -8.94 -12.11 -9.49
C PHE A 93 -7.82 -11.41 -10.27
N VAL A 94 -6.92 -10.76 -9.54
CA VAL A 94 -5.71 -10.12 -10.07
C VAL A 94 -4.49 -10.97 -9.74
N ASP A 95 -3.80 -11.49 -10.75
CA ASP A 95 -2.64 -12.38 -10.61
C ASP A 95 -1.29 -11.67 -10.73
N GLN A 96 -1.28 -10.34 -10.90
CA GLN A 96 -0.10 -9.50 -11.03
C GLN A 96 -0.05 -8.39 -9.97
N PHE A 97 1.14 -7.85 -9.74
CA PHE A 97 1.40 -6.69 -8.90
C PHE A 97 1.38 -5.41 -9.73
N GLY A 98 0.75 -4.36 -9.22
CA GLY A 98 0.57 -3.11 -9.97
C GLY A 98 -0.82 -2.52 -9.77
N PHE A 99 -1.18 -1.57 -10.61
CA PHE A 99 -2.50 -0.95 -10.59
C PHE A 99 -2.84 -0.42 -11.98
N HIS A 100 -4.13 -0.38 -12.29
CA HIS A 100 -4.63 0.02 -13.62
C HIS A 100 -4.43 1.52 -13.91
N THR A 101 -4.09 2.32 -12.90
CA THR A 101 -3.79 3.75 -13.03
C THR A 101 -2.61 4.15 -12.15
N VAL A 102 -2.04 5.32 -12.43
CA VAL A 102 -1.01 5.94 -11.59
C VAL A 102 -1.66 6.45 -10.31
N THR A 103 -1.17 5.98 -9.17
CA THR A 103 -1.49 6.53 -7.84
C THR A 103 -0.32 7.39 -7.35
N CYS A 104 -0.54 8.22 -6.34
CA CYS A 104 0.50 9.06 -5.76
C CYS A 104 0.60 8.78 -4.25
N CYS A 105 1.82 8.76 -3.71
CA CYS A 105 2.05 8.75 -2.26
C CYS A 105 2.58 10.14 -1.87
N GLY A 106 1.73 10.94 -1.22
CA GLY A 106 1.85 12.40 -1.29
C GLY A 106 1.67 12.89 -2.74
N TYR A 107 2.43 13.91 -3.16
CA TYR A 107 2.41 14.39 -4.55
C TYR A 107 3.29 13.58 -5.55
N LEU A 108 4.05 12.59 -5.06
CA LEU A 108 4.97 11.82 -5.90
C LEU A 108 4.23 10.66 -6.58
N PRO A 109 4.25 10.56 -7.92
CA PRO A 109 3.58 9.49 -8.65
C PRO A 109 4.29 8.15 -8.44
N GLN A 110 3.52 7.08 -8.27
CA GLN A 110 4.00 5.70 -8.20
C GLN A 110 3.94 5.04 -9.57
N VAL A 111 4.99 4.29 -9.92
CA VAL A 111 4.99 3.46 -11.14
C VAL A 111 4.19 2.19 -10.83
N ASN A 112 3.12 1.94 -11.57
CA ASN A 112 2.16 0.87 -11.29
C ASN A 112 2.04 -0.16 -12.41
N ASN A 113 3.07 -0.28 -13.26
CA ASN A 113 3.06 -1.22 -14.37
C ASN A 113 2.94 -2.66 -13.84
N TRP A 114 2.05 -3.43 -14.44
CA TRP A 114 1.79 -4.82 -14.05
C TRP A 114 3.03 -5.70 -14.18
N LEU A 115 3.38 -6.42 -13.12
CA LEU A 115 4.45 -7.43 -13.09
C LEU A 115 3.99 -8.66 -12.31
N SER A 116 4.42 -9.85 -12.74
CA SER A 116 4.11 -11.11 -12.06
C SER A 116 5.00 -11.43 -10.86
N ASP A 117 6.14 -10.75 -10.72
CA ASP A 117 7.10 -10.96 -9.63
C ASP A 117 7.13 -9.76 -8.67
N TRP A 118 6.80 -10.02 -7.39
CA TRP A 118 6.75 -8.98 -6.36
C TRP A 118 8.12 -8.36 -6.11
N VAL A 119 9.18 -9.18 -6.08
CA VAL A 119 10.52 -8.71 -5.72
C VAL A 119 11.01 -7.71 -6.76
N SER A 120 10.83 -8.03 -8.04
CA SER A 120 11.11 -7.15 -9.17
C SER A 120 10.23 -5.90 -9.15
N PHE A 121 8.93 -6.05 -8.88
CA PHE A 121 8.01 -4.90 -8.77
C PHE A 121 8.47 -3.94 -7.68
N PHE A 122 8.70 -4.43 -6.47
CA PHE A 122 9.06 -3.60 -5.34
C PHE A 122 10.44 -2.93 -5.55
N ALA A 123 11.46 -3.68 -5.97
CA ALA A 123 12.79 -3.12 -6.17
C ALA A 123 12.81 -2.06 -7.29
N ARG A 124 12.17 -2.34 -8.44
CA ARG A 124 12.26 -1.49 -9.65
C ARG A 124 11.22 -0.38 -9.71
N GLN A 125 10.03 -0.60 -9.13
CA GLN A 125 8.90 0.34 -9.25
C GLN A 125 8.52 1.02 -7.92
N ARG A 126 9.15 0.64 -6.79
CA ARG A 126 9.00 1.35 -5.51
C ARG A 126 10.32 1.97 -5.05
N ILE A 127 11.36 1.16 -4.87
CA ILE A 127 12.63 1.66 -4.31
C ILE A 127 13.46 2.44 -5.32
N GLN A 128 13.70 1.90 -6.53
CA GLN A 128 14.53 2.56 -7.53
C GLN A 128 14.07 3.99 -7.87
N PRO A 129 12.77 4.29 -8.08
CA PRO A 129 12.33 5.65 -8.35
C PRO A 129 12.62 6.63 -7.21
N GLN A 130 12.55 6.16 -5.96
CA GLN A 130 12.89 6.98 -4.79
C GLN A 130 14.39 7.27 -4.74
N MET A 131 15.23 6.28 -5.07
CA MET A 131 16.67 6.44 -5.18
C MET A 131 17.06 7.39 -6.33
N ASP A 132 16.38 7.30 -7.48
CA ASP A 132 16.62 8.19 -8.61
C ASP A 132 16.31 9.66 -8.26
N LEU A 133 15.27 9.90 -7.46
CA LEU A 133 14.95 11.23 -6.96
C LEU A 133 15.99 11.75 -5.96
N ILE A 134 16.43 10.91 -5.02
CA ILE A 134 17.50 11.25 -4.05
C ILE A 134 18.80 11.58 -4.78
N GLU A 135 19.15 10.79 -5.79
CA GLU A 135 20.33 10.99 -6.63
C GLU A 135 20.27 12.32 -7.37
N ARG A 136 19.13 12.64 -7.99
CA ARG A 136 18.93 13.93 -8.68
C ARG A 136 18.93 15.13 -7.75
N SER A 137 18.38 14.98 -6.54
CA SER A 137 18.22 16.11 -5.61
C SER A 137 19.46 16.40 -4.78
N SER A 138 20.21 15.36 -4.40
CA SER A 138 21.30 15.46 -3.43
C SER A 138 22.59 14.75 -3.83
N GLY A 139 22.55 13.81 -4.79
CA GLY A 139 23.70 13.00 -5.17
C GLY A 139 24.29 12.20 -4.02
N ASP A 140 23.44 11.74 -3.07
CA ASP A 140 23.91 11.12 -1.84
C ASP A 140 24.71 9.83 -2.09
N ARG A 141 26.04 9.95 -1.97
CA ARG A 141 26.98 8.87 -2.28
C ARG A 141 26.76 7.63 -1.42
N GLU A 142 26.47 7.82 -0.14
CA GLU A 142 26.29 6.70 0.78
C GLU A 142 24.99 5.93 0.46
N ALA A 143 23.89 6.64 0.20
CA ALA A 143 22.65 6.02 -0.23
C ALA A 143 22.87 5.19 -1.51
N ARG A 144 23.62 5.74 -2.48
CA ARG A 144 23.97 5.04 -3.73
C ARG A 144 24.76 3.75 -3.48
N GLU A 145 25.81 3.82 -2.67
CA GLU A 145 26.68 2.67 -2.35
C GLU A 145 25.94 1.57 -1.56
N LEU A 146 25.07 1.97 -0.62
CA LEU A 146 24.23 1.04 0.13
C LEU A 146 23.13 0.43 -0.76
N TRP A 147 22.55 1.19 -1.68
CA TRP A 147 21.53 0.69 -2.59
C TRP A 147 22.07 -0.41 -3.49
N ALA A 148 23.26 -0.22 -4.07
CA ALA A 148 23.93 -1.22 -4.91
C ALA A 148 24.11 -2.57 -4.18
N GLN A 149 24.44 -2.54 -2.88
CA GLN A 149 24.55 -3.74 -2.06
C GLN A 149 23.18 -4.33 -1.70
N LEU A 150 22.22 -3.48 -1.33
CA LEU A 150 20.89 -3.90 -0.90
C LEU A 150 20.10 -4.55 -2.03
N GLN A 151 20.23 -4.07 -3.27
CA GLN A 151 19.59 -4.67 -4.46
C GLN A 151 19.90 -6.16 -4.59
N LEU A 152 21.13 -6.57 -4.30
CA LEU A 152 21.57 -7.97 -4.36
C LEU A 152 20.99 -8.81 -3.22
N LYS A 153 20.71 -8.21 -2.06
CA LYS A 153 20.16 -8.91 -0.89
C LYS A 153 18.65 -9.03 -0.89
N ILE A 154 17.93 -8.07 -1.49
CA ILE A 154 16.45 -8.02 -1.47
C ILE A 154 15.79 -9.37 -1.79
N PRO A 155 16.18 -10.13 -2.85
CA PRO A 155 15.57 -11.42 -3.16
C PRO A 155 15.61 -12.42 -1.99
N SER A 156 16.70 -12.42 -1.20
CA SER A 156 16.88 -13.34 -0.07
C SER A 156 15.87 -13.13 1.06
N PHE A 157 15.30 -11.92 1.19
CA PHE A 157 14.31 -11.61 2.23
C PHE A 157 12.92 -12.20 1.94
N PHE A 158 12.71 -12.68 0.71
CA PHE A 158 11.45 -13.24 0.23
C PHE A 158 11.54 -14.73 -0.08
N CYS A 159 12.70 -15.38 0.12
CA CYS A 159 12.86 -16.82 -0.06
C CYS A 159 11.86 -17.61 0.80
N GLY A 160 11.13 -18.52 0.18
CA GLY A 160 10.15 -19.38 0.87
C GLY A 160 8.84 -18.71 1.23
N VAL A 161 8.58 -17.49 0.71
CA VAL A 161 7.32 -16.78 0.92
C VAL A 161 6.53 -16.77 -0.39
N GLU A 162 5.33 -17.37 -0.40
CA GLU A 162 4.37 -17.16 -1.50
C GLU A 162 3.69 -15.81 -1.27
N ILE A 163 3.78 -14.92 -2.26
CA ILE A 163 3.17 -13.60 -2.20
C ILE A 163 2.01 -13.57 -3.18
N VAL A 164 0.80 -13.45 -2.65
CA VAL A 164 -0.41 -13.24 -3.45
C VAL A 164 -0.68 -11.73 -3.51
N PRO A 165 -0.91 -11.15 -4.69
CA PRO A 165 -1.25 -9.73 -4.81
C PRO A 165 -2.47 -9.39 -3.95
N SER A 166 -2.29 -8.46 -3.02
CA SER A 166 -3.32 -7.96 -2.11
C SER A 166 -3.61 -6.51 -2.49
N LEU A 167 -4.89 -6.11 -2.55
CA LEU A 167 -5.21 -4.70 -2.73
C LEU A 167 -4.78 -3.94 -1.47
N LEU A 168 -3.82 -3.02 -1.63
CA LEU A 168 -3.27 -2.23 -0.52
C LEU A 168 -3.94 -0.86 -0.45
N HIS A 169 -3.98 -0.29 0.76
CA HIS A 169 -4.22 1.14 0.94
C HIS A 169 -3.05 1.96 0.37
N GLY A 170 -1.81 1.55 0.62
CA GLY A 170 -0.60 2.14 0.04
C GLY A 170 0.03 3.29 0.84
N ASP A 171 -0.73 3.90 1.75
CA ASP A 171 -0.26 4.98 2.65
C ASP A 171 -0.99 4.97 4.01
N LEU A 172 -1.08 3.80 4.66
CA LEU A 172 -1.95 3.59 5.84
C LEU A 172 -1.29 4.00 7.16
N TRP A 173 -1.13 5.30 7.41
CA TRP A 173 -0.55 5.83 8.65
C TRP A 173 -1.60 6.50 9.53
N GLY A 174 -1.22 6.96 10.73
CA GLY A 174 -2.12 7.59 11.70
C GLY A 174 -2.91 8.80 11.18
N GLY A 175 -2.39 9.50 10.17
CA GLY A 175 -3.09 10.62 9.53
C GLY A 175 -4.18 10.21 8.54
N ASN A 176 -4.19 8.95 8.09
CA ASN A 176 -5.07 8.43 7.04
C ASN A 176 -6.11 7.43 7.59
N VAL A 177 -6.35 7.47 8.90
CA VAL A 177 -7.32 6.63 9.59
C VAL A 177 -8.15 7.45 10.57
N ALA A 178 -9.43 7.11 10.66
CA ALA A 178 -10.36 7.68 11.62
C ALA A 178 -11.39 6.63 12.03
N GLU A 179 -12.35 7.04 12.84
CA GLU A 179 -13.57 6.27 13.09
C GLU A 179 -14.79 7.17 13.13
N ASP A 180 -15.95 6.58 12.89
CA ASP A 180 -17.25 7.17 13.19
C ASP A 180 -18.07 6.18 14.02
N ASP A 181 -19.39 6.41 14.15
CA ASP A 181 -20.30 5.55 14.91
C ASP A 181 -20.54 4.16 14.31
N SER A 182 -20.19 3.96 13.05
CA SER A 182 -20.29 2.67 12.38
C SER A 182 -19.03 1.81 12.47
N GLY A 183 -17.85 2.43 12.65
CA GLY A 183 -16.58 1.70 12.63
C GLY A 183 -15.38 2.54 12.23
N PRO A 184 -14.26 1.90 11.88
CA PRO A 184 -13.08 2.59 11.39
C PRO A 184 -13.27 3.01 9.92
N VAL A 185 -12.62 4.09 9.55
CA VAL A 185 -12.59 4.65 8.19
C VAL A 185 -11.13 4.84 7.78
N ILE A 186 -10.80 4.49 6.54
CA ILE A 186 -9.49 4.80 5.94
C ILE A 186 -9.69 5.73 4.75
N PHE A 187 -8.74 6.64 4.51
CA PHE A 187 -8.84 7.69 3.48
C PHE A 187 -7.45 8.09 2.97
N ASP A 188 -7.43 8.89 1.91
CA ASP A 188 -6.21 9.27 1.17
C ASP A 188 -5.35 8.08 0.70
N PRO A 189 -5.94 7.07 0.01
CA PRO A 189 -5.21 5.89 -0.44
C PRO A 189 -4.28 6.17 -1.62
N ALA A 190 -3.19 5.41 -1.66
CA ALA A 190 -2.21 5.34 -2.74
C ALA A 190 -2.16 3.90 -3.31
N SER A 191 -3.32 3.34 -3.66
CA SER A 191 -3.51 1.90 -3.83
C SER A 191 -2.73 1.28 -4.98
N PHE A 192 -2.41 0.01 -4.79
CA PHE A 192 -1.94 -0.93 -5.80
C PHE A 192 -2.08 -2.36 -5.27
N TYR A 193 -2.00 -3.35 -6.16
CA TYR A 193 -1.88 -4.75 -5.77
C TYR A 193 -0.42 -5.06 -5.42
N GLY A 194 -0.18 -5.44 -4.16
CA GLY A 194 1.16 -5.67 -3.62
C GLY A 194 1.21 -6.74 -2.54
N HIS A 195 2.34 -6.87 -1.86
CA HIS A 195 2.45 -7.73 -0.67
C HIS A 195 1.76 -7.06 0.52
N SER A 196 0.86 -7.79 1.19
CA SER A 196 0.05 -7.30 2.32
C SER A 196 0.87 -6.72 3.50
N GLU A 197 2.09 -7.20 3.70
CA GLU A 197 3.00 -6.68 4.73
C GLU A 197 3.43 -5.21 4.49
N TYR A 198 3.26 -4.68 3.28
CA TYR A 198 3.62 -3.30 2.93
C TYR A 198 2.87 -2.27 3.77
N ASP A 199 1.54 -2.38 3.89
CA ASP A 199 0.73 -1.42 4.65
C ASP A 199 1.05 -1.45 6.16
N LEU A 200 1.50 -2.60 6.67
CA LEU A 200 1.89 -2.74 8.08
C LEU A 200 3.14 -1.93 8.44
N ALA A 201 3.96 -1.59 7.44
CA ALA A 201 5.20 -0.87 7.63
C ALA A 201 4.96 0.58 8.05
N ILE A 202 4.17 1.31 7.24
CA ILE A 202 3.84 2.72 7.55
C ILE A 202 2.82 2.83 8.68
N ALA A 203 1.94 1.84 8.86
CA ALA A 203 1.08 1.73 10.02
C ALA A 203 1.84 1.70 11.36
N GLY A 204 3.10 1.26 11.34
CA GLY A 204 3.99 1.25 12.52
C GLY A 204 4.88 2.48 12.65
N MET A 205 4.78 3.44 11.72
CA MET A 205 5.58 4.67 11.71
C MET A 205 4.80 5.84 12.31
N PHE A 206 5.52 6.91 12.70
CA PHE A 206 4.92 8.19 13.11
C PHE A 206 3.89 8.10 14.26
N GLY A 207 4.22 7.36 15.32
CA GLY A 207 3.34 7.10 16.46
C GLY A 207 2.73 5.70 16.43
N GLY A 208 2.52 5.15 15.23
CA GLY A 208 2.14 3.76 14.99
C GLY A 208 0.75 3.37 15.50
N PHE A 209 0.24 2.24 15.02
CA PHE A 209 -1.00 1.65 15.53
C PHE A 209 -0.73 0.81 16.79
N GLY A 210 -1.75 0.73 17.67
CA GLY A 210 -1.66 -0.02 18.91
C GLY A 210 -1.60 -1.54 18.70
N SER A 211 -1.23 -2.27 19.76
CA SER A 211 -1.13 -3.74 19.73
C SER A 211 -2.45 -4.43 19.37
N SER A 212 -3.60 -3.86 19.75
CA SER A 212 -4.92 -4.39 19.42
C SER A 212 -5.17 -4.49 17.92
N PHE A 213 -4.74 -3.50 17.13
CA PHE A 213 -4.77 -3.55 15.66
C PHE A 213 -3.92 -4.72 15.13
N TYR A 214 -2.66 -4.82 15.54
CA TYR A 214 -1.74 -5.85 15.03
C TYR A 214 -2.16 -7.26 15.44
N SER A 215 -2.64 -7.44 16.67
CA SER A 215 -3.18 -8.72 17.15
C SER A 215 -4.39 -9.16 16.33
N ALA A 216 -5.33 -8.24 16.07
CA ALA A 216 -6.51 -8.52 15.26
C ALA A 216 -6.15 -8.83 13.80
N TYR A 217 -5.22 -8.08 13.19
CA TYR A 217 -4.74 -8.34 11.84
C TYR A 217 -4.05 -9.71 11.73
N HIS A 218 -3.09 -9.99 12.62
CA HIS A 218 -2.32 -11.23 12.58
C HIS A 218 -3.09 -12.48 12.99
N SER A 219 -4.25 -12.32 13.63
CA SER A 219 -5.19 -13.44 13.84
C SER A 219 -5.71 -14.03 12.52
N LYS A 220 -5.75 -13.22 11.46
CA LYS A 220 -6.18 -13.64 10.10
C LYS A 220 -5.01 -13.88 9.16
N ILE A 221 -3.98 -13.05 9.24
CA ILE A 221 -2.76 -13.16 8.41
C ILE A 221 -1.54 -13.31 9.33
N PRO A 222 -1.18 -14.56 9.69
CA PRO A 222 -0.02 -14.82 10.55
C PRO A 222 1.27 -14.28 9.95
N ARG A 223 2.21 -13.86 10.80
CA ARG A 223 3.53 -13.40 10.35
C ARG A 223 4.28 -14.55 9.69
N ALA A 224 4.70 -14.36 8.45
CA ALA A 224 5.59 -15.30 7.77
C ALA A 224 7.03 -15.17 8.29
N ALA A 225 7.83 -16.24 8.16
CA ALA A 225 9.26 -16.18 8.48
C ALA A 225 9.95 -15.03 7.74
N GLY A 226 10.83 -14.29 8.42
CA GLY A 226 11.51 -13.12 7.86
C GLY A 226 10.71 -11.82 7.87
N PHE A 227 9.50 -11.79 8.44
CA PHE A 227 8.62 -10.61 8.53
C PHE A 227 9.35 -9.34 8.96
N GLU A 228 10.11 -9.38 10.06
CA GLU A 228 10.76 -8.18 10.61
C GLU A 228 11.76 -7.52 9.63
N LYS A 229 12.48 -8.32 8.83
CA LYS A 229 13.40 -7.78 7.82
C LYS A 229 12.63 -7.13 6.66
N ARG A 230 11.53 -7.76 6.23
CA ARG A 230 10.66 -7.20 5.17
C ARG A 230 9.95 -5.94 5.64
N LEU A 231 9.47 -5.90 6.88
CA LEU A 231 8.90 -4.72 7.50
C LEU A 231 9.87 -3.54 7.44
N LYS A 232 11.15 -3.75 7.80
CA LYS A 232 12.19 -2.71 7.68
C LYS A 232 12.42 -2.28 6.23
N LEU A 233 12.42 -3.22 5.28
CA LEU A 233 12.54 -2.90 3.86
C LEU A 233 11.35 -2.06 3.35
N TYR A 234 10.14 -2.32 3.83
CA TYR A 234 8.97 -1.50 3.50
C TYR A 234 9.02 -0.12 4.18
N GLN A 235 9.45 -0.05 5.43
CA GLN A 235 9.69 1.23 6.11
C GLN A 235 10.72 2.10 5.38
N LEU A 236 11.76 1.48 4.77
CA LEU A 236 12.74 2.18 3.95
C LEU A 236 12.07 2.95 2.80
N PHE A 237 11.11 2.33 2.08
CA PHE A 237 10.36 3.02 1.04
C PHE A 237 9.73 4.31 1.57
N HIS A 238 9.01 4.25 2.69
CA HIS A 238 8.31 5.40 3.25
C HIS A 238 9.27 6.48 3.76
N TYR A 239 10.40 6.10 4.36
CA TYR A 239 11.42 7.07 4.77
C TYR A 239 12.10 7.77 3.57
N MET A 240 12.37 7.05 2.48
CA MET A 240 12.89 7.68 1.26
C MET A 240 11.84 8.57 0.59
N ASN A 241 10.57 8.17 0.60
CA ASN A 241 9.47 9.00 0.15
C ASN A 241 9.39 10.30 0.96
N HIS A 242 9.50 10.22 2.29
CA HIS A 242 9.54 11.40 3.16
C HIS A 242 10.80 12.26 2.94
N TRP A 243 11.95 11.64 2.66
CA TRP A 243 13.15 12.39 2.28
C TRP A 243 12.91 13.18 0.99
N ASN A 244 12.32 12.57 -0.03
CA ASN A 244 12.01 13.23 -1.29
C ASN A 244 10.93 14.32 -1.18
N HIS A 245 10.00 14.21 -0.23
CA HIS A 245 8.95 15.21 0.03
C HIS A 245 9.41 16.37 0.92
N PHE A 246 10.12 16.06 1.99
CA PHE A 246 10.33 16.97 3.12
C PHE A 246 11.81 17.27 3.41
N GLY A 247 12.72 16.68 2.63
CA GLY A 247 14.15 16.96 2.69
C GLY A 247 14.94 16.05 3.64
N SER A 248 16.20 16.44 3.87
CA SER A 248 17.24 15.59 4.45
C SER A 248 17.04 15.19 5.92
N GLY A 249 16.03 15.73 6.62
CA GLY A 249 15.66 15.28 7.97
C GLY A 249 15.36 13.77 8.06
N TYR A 250 14.92 13.16 6.95
CA TYR A 250 14.63 11.72 6.87
C TYR A 250 15.78 10.88 6.32
N ARG A 251 16.90 11.51 5.93
CA ARG A 251 18.11 10.82 5.45
C ARG A 251 18.64 9.84 6.49
N GLY A 252 18.79 10.28 7.73
CA GLY A 252 19.39 9.47 8.81
C GLY A 252 18.66 8.15 9.01
N SER A 253 17.32 8.19 9.06
CA SER A 253 16.47 7.00 9.18
C SER A 253 16.62 6.07 7.97
N SER A 254 16.61 6.62 6.76
CA SER A 254 16.78 5.86 5.51
C SER A 254 18.12 5.11 5.49
N ILE A 255 19.22 5.84 5.70
CA ILE A 255 20.58 5.28 5.71
C ILE A 255 20.75 4.23 6.81
N ASN A 256 20.23 4.48 8.01
CA ASN A 256 20.33 3.51 9.10
C ASN A 256 19.63 2.18 8.77
N ILE A 257 18.44 2.24 8.16
CA ILE A 257 17.74 1.03 7.72
C ILE A 257 18.55 0.32 6.63
N MET A 258 19.06 1.04 5.63
CA MET A 258 19.87 0.45 4.57
C MET A 258 21.12 -0.26 5.13
N ARG A 259 21.87 0.39 6.03
CA ARG A 259 23.04 -0.23 6.69
C ARG A 259 22.67 -1.50 7.44
N ASN A 260 21.53 -1.53 8.11
CA ASN A 260 21.08 -2.71 8.87
C ASN A 260 20.63 -3.85 7.97
N LEU A 261 20.01 -3.56 6.82
CA LEU A 261 19.60 -4.56 5.84
C LEU A 261 20.77 -5.09 5.00
N VAL A 262 21.82 -4.28 4.82
CA VAL A 262 23.05 -4.68 4.10
C VAL A 262 23.95 -5.59 4.95
N LYS A 263 23.81 -5.62 6.27
CA LYS A 263 24.50 -6.60 7.13
C LYS A 263 23.95 -8.01 6.92
#